data_AF-A0A2D0H7X5-F1
#
_entry.id   AF-A0A2D0H7X5-F1
#
_cell.length_a   1.000
_cell.length_b   1.000
_cell.length_c   1.000
_cell.angle_alpha   90.00
_cell.angle_beta   90.00
_cell.angle_gamma   90.00
#
_symmetry.space_group_name_H-M   'P 1'
#
loop_
_entity.id
_entity.type
_entity.pdbx_description
1 polymer ?
#
loop_
_entity_poly.entity_id
_entity_poly.type
_entity_poly.pdbx_seq_one_letter_code
_entity_poly.pdbx_strand_id
1 'polypeptide(L)' 'MSRMNSERKRRKKQQIKDRDGSCCHWCNKYLWDLQMTLDHLMPISYGRGHSNDNLIISCFRCNNLRGNTLDYPDCCRIV' A
#
# COMPACT_ATOMS: atom_id res chain seq x y z
N MET A 1 -8.97 9.51 -16.30
CA MET A 1 -7.90 8.88 -15.49
C MET A 1 -7.09 7.96 -16.39
N SER A 2 -5.85 8.32 -16.72
CA SER A 2 -5.06 7.59 -17.73
C SER A 2 -4.65 6.21 -17.19
N ARG A 3 -5.04 5.13 -17.87
CA ARG A 3 -4.72 3.74 -17.47
C ARG A 3 -3.20 3.57 -17.41
N MET A 4 -2.66 3.38 -16.20
CA MET A 4 -1.23 3.16 -16.00
C MET A 4 -0.83 1.81 -16.62
N ASN A 5 0.19 1.80 -17.49
CA ASN A 5 0.73 0.57 -18.09
C ASN A 5 1.19 -0.43 -17.00
N SER A 6 0.93 -1.72 -17.21
CA SER A 6 1.27 -2.82 -16.30
C SER A 6 2.75 -2.84 -15.92
N GLU A 7 3.64 -2.52 -16.86
CA GLU A 7 5.09 -2.41 -16.60
C GLU A 7 5.42 -1.28 -15.63
N ARG A 8 4.80 -0.10 -15.82
CA ARG A 8 5.01 1.06 -14.95
C ARG A 8 4.52 0.77 -13.53
N LYS A 9 3.40 0.05 -13.40
CA LYS A 9 2.87 -0.41 -12.11
C LYS A 9 3.83 -1.39 -11.43
N ARG A 10 4.40 -2.35 -12.18
CA ARG A 10 5.39 -3.31 -11.66
C ARG A 10 6.65 -2.60 -11.18
N ARG A 11 7.21 -1.70 -11.99
CA ARG A 11 8.41 -0.92 -11.63
C ARG A 11 8.18 -0.09 -10.37
N LYS A 12 7.01 0.53 -10.26
CA LYS A 12 6.65 1.32 -9.08
C LYS A 12 6.54 0.45 -7.84
N LYS A 13 5.89 -0.72 -7.94
CA LYS A 13 5.83 -1.68 -6.83
C LYS A 13 7.21 -2.11 -6.37
N GLN A 14 8.12 -2.38 -7.31
CA GLN A 14 9.51 -2.73 -6.98
C GLN A 14 10.22 -1.59 -6.24
N GLN A 15 10.13 -0.35 -6.72
CA GLN A 15 10.74 0.81 -6.06
C GLN A 15 10.27 1.01 -4.61
N ILE A 16 8.96 0.88 -4.37
CA ILE A 16 8.42 1.01 -3.02
C ILE A 16 8.83 -0.18 -2.14
N LYS A 17 8.88 -1.39 -2.69
CA LYS A 17 9.38 -2.59 -1.99
C LYS A 17 10.85 -2.45 -1.61
N ASP A 18 11.70 -1.94 -2.51
CA ASP A 18 13.13 -1.74 -2.23
C ASP A 18 13.36 -0.70 -1.12
N ARG A 19 12.45 0.28 -1.00
CA ARG A 19 12.48 1.33 0.03
C ARG A 19 11.94 0.85 1.39
N ASP A 20 10.76 0.22 1.40
CA ASP A 20 10.02 -0.12 2.62
C ASP A 20 10.30 -1.55 3.12
N GLY A 21 10.97 -2.36 2.29
CA GLY A 21 11.13 -3.78 2.50
C GLY A 21 9.87 -4.60 2.17
N SER A 22 9.89 -5.86 2.58
CA SER A 22 8.84 -6.84 2.29
C SER A 22 7.82 -6.96 3.42
N CYS A 23 7.57 -5.91 4.20
CA CYS A 23 6.64 -5.95 5.33
C CYS A 23 5.42 -5.06 5.07
N CYS A 24 4.26 -5.48 5.57
CA CYS A 24 3.08 -4.62 5.58
C CYS A 24 3.30 -3.44 6.52
N HIS A 25 3.18 -2.21 6.02
CA HIS A 25 3.30 -0.99 6.83
C HIS A 25 2.27 -0.94 7.98
N TRP A 26 1.07 -1.51 7.76
CA TRP A 26 0.03 -1.53 8.78
C TRP A 26 0.28 -2.62 9.81
N CYS A 27 0.33 -3.89 9.41
CA CYS A 27 0.39 -4.97 10.39
C CYS A 27 1.79 -5.49 10.72
N ASN A 28 2.83 -4.93 10.11
CA ASN A 28 4.23 -5.37 10.23
C ASN A 28 4.48 -6.84 9.88
N LYS A 29 3.52 -7.55 9.27
CA LYS A 29 3.72 -8.92 8.80
C LYS A 29 4.60 -8.93 7.57
N TYR A 30 5.54 -9.88 7.54
CA TYR A 30 6.30 -10.19 6.35
C TYR A 30 5.37 -10.68 5.23
N LEU A 31 5.56 -10.17 4.03
CA LEU A 31 4.75 -10.43 2.86
C LEU A 31 5.57 -11.10 1.76
N TRP A 32 4.91 -11.99 1.06
CA TRP A 32 5.41 -12.56 -0.19
C TRP A 32 4.97 -11.66 -1.34
N ASP A 33 5.69 -11.68 -2.46
CA ASP A 33 5.44 -10.76 -3.58
C ASP A 33 4.00 -10.81 -4.11
N LEU A 34 3.37 -11.98 -4.07
CA LEU A 34 1.96 -12.17 -4.44
C LEU A 34 0.97 -11.49 -3.48
N GLN A 35 1.33 -11.34 -2.21
CA GLN A 35 0.48 -10.75 -1.17
C GLN A 35 0.68 -9.24 -1.02
N MET A 36 1.79 -8.71 -1.56
CA MET A 36 2.11 -7.28 -1.50
C MET A 36 1.19 -6.46 -2.42
N THR A 37 0.57 -5.46 -1.84
CA THR A 37 -0.15 -4.41 -2.54
C THR A 37 0.49 -3.05 -2.28
N LEU A 38 0.25 -2.10 -3.19
CA LEU A 38 0.53 -0.70 -2.94
C LEU A 38 -0.74 -0.07 -2.36
N ASP A 39 -0.59 0.59 -1.23
CA ASP A 39 -1.65 1.37 -0.59
C ASP A 39 -1.21 2.84 -0.49
N HIS A 40 -2.18 3.74 -0.44
CA HIS A 40 -1.96 5.17 -0.34
C HIS A 40 -1.92 5.60 1.12
N LEU A 41 -0.78 6.06 1.63
CA LEU A 41 -0.65 6.50 3.03
C LEU A 41 -1.72 7.53 3.43
N MET A 42 -2.11 8.41 2.52
CA MET A 42 -3.29 9.27 2.65
C MET A 42 -4.20 9.03 1.44
N PRO A 43 -5.51 8.77 1.65
CA PRO A 43 -6.45 8.56 0.55
C PRO A 43 -6.47 9.74 -0.42
N ILE A 44 -6.66 9.45 -1.70
CA ILE A 44 -6.65 10.44 -2.77
C ILE A 44 -7.78 11.48 -2.58
N SER A 45 -8.89 11.07 -1.96
CA SER A 45 -10.01 11.96 -1.60
C SER A 45 -9.59 13.15 -0.74
N TYR A 46 -8.46 13.07 -0.04
CA TYR A 46 -7.88 14.15 0.76
C TYR A 46 -6.88 15.01 -0.03
N GLY A 47 -6.91 14.97 -1.36
CA GLY A 47 -6.08 15.81 -2.23
C GLY A 47 -4.63 15.33 -2.39
N ARG A 48 -4.30 14.12 -1.93
CA ARG A 48 -2.97 13.53 -2.11
C ARG A 48 -2.85 12.78 -3.43
N GLY A 49 -1.68 12.84 -4.03
CA GLY A 49 -1.39 12.23 -5.33
C GLY A 49 -0.92 10.77 -5.24
N HIS A 50 -0.62 10.19 -6.39
CA HIS A 50 0.04 8.89 -6.53
C HIS A 50 1.57 9.00 -6.46
N SER A 51 2.12 9.95 -5.70
CA SER A 51 3.57 10.08 -5.52
C SER A 51 4.12 8.87 -4.77
N ASN A 52 5.39 8.55 -4.97
CA ASN A 52 6.02 7.43 -4.26
C ASN A 52 5.99 7.63 -2.74
N ASP A 53 6.05 8.88 -2.27
CA ASP A 53 6.00 9.22 -0.83
C ASP A 53 4.63 8.98 -0.21
N ASN A 54 3.57 8.97 -1.02
CA ASN A 54 2.23 8.62 -0.58
C ASN A 54 1.89 7.15 -0.84
N LEU A 55 2.85 6.32 -1.26
CA LEU A 55 2.64 4.89 -1.49
C LEU A 55 3.45 4.08 -0.49
N ILE A 56 2.86 3.02 0.03
CA ILE A 56 3.47 2.10 1.00
C ILE A 56 3.20 0.65 0.60
N ILE A 57 4.00 -0.29 1.11
CA ILE A 57 3.70 -1.71 1.03
C ILE A 57 2.62 -2.07 2.06
N SER A 58 1.57 -2.75 1.61
CA SER A 58 0.51 -3.29 2.46
C SER A 58 0.15 -4.70 2.06
N CYS A 59 -0.49 -5.45 2.96
CA CYS A 59 -1.12 -6.72 2.59
C CYS A 59 -2.54 -6.47 2.08
N PHE A 60 -3.04 -7.38 1.23
CA PHE A 60 -4.40 -7.29 0.70
C PHE A 60 -5.47 -7.09 1.78
N ARG A 61 -5.37 -7.78 2.92
CA ARG A 61 -6.36 -7.69 4.01
C ARG A 61 -6.43 -6.28 4.61
N CYS A 62 -5.29 -5.72 5.02
CA CYS A 62 -5.27 -4.41 5.67
C CYS A 62 -5.55 -3.29 4.66
N ASN A 63 -5.10 -3.44 3.41
CA ASN A 63 -5.44 -2.52 2.31
C ASN A 63 -6.97 -2.43 2.09
N ASN A 64 -7.66 -3.58 2.01
CA ASN A 64 -9.12 -3.59 1.84
C ASN A 64 -9.88 -3.07 3.06
N LEU A 65 -9.41 -3.39 4.27
CA LEU A 65 -10.05 -2.90 5.50
C LEU A 65 -9.93 -1.38 5.64
N ARG A 66 -8.84 -0.80 5.17
CA ARG A 66 -8.64 0.64 5.18
C ARG A 66 -9.53 1.37 4.18
N GLY A 67 -9.61 0.86 2.95
CA GLY A 67 -10.34 1.51 1.88
C GLY A 67 -9.90 2.97 1.69
N ASN A 68 -10.83 3.91 1.77
CA ASN A 68 -10.56 5.35 1.63
C ASN A 68 -10.64 6.12 2.96
N THR A 69 -10.54 5.43 4.10
CA THR A 69 -10.57 6.07 5.42
C THR A 69 -9.16 6.48 5.87
N LEU A 70 -9.10 7.32 6.90
CA LEU A 70 -7.86 7.66 7.59
C LEU A 70 -7.58 6.72 8.78
N ASP A 71 -8.42 5.69 8.95
CA ASP A 71 -8.34 4.81 10.10
C ASP A 71 -7.23 3.78 9.93
N TYR A 72 -6.71 3.31 11.06
CA TYR A 72 -5.78 2.21 11.09
C TYR A 72 -6.54 0.90 10.88
N PRO A 73 -6.08 -0.02 10.01
CA PRO A 73 -6.79 -1.26 9.77
C PRO A 73 -6.84 -2.12 11.05
N ASP A 74 -8.04 -2.40 11.55
CA ASP A 74 -8.25 -3.25 12.72
C ASP A 74 -7.86 -4.73 12.48
N CYS A 75 -7.28 -5.06 11.31
CA CYS A 75 -6.77 -6.39 10.96
C CYS A 75 -5.79 -6.98 11.98
N CYS A 76 -5.09 -6.12 12.74
CA CYS A 76 -4.00 -6.50 13.63
C CYS A 76 -4.04 -5.76 14.97
N ARG A 77 -5.25 -5.46 15.46
CA ARG A 77 -5.45 -5.13 16.88
C ARG A 77 -5.15 -6.39 17.71
N ILE A 78 -3.86 -6.69 17.87
CA ILE A 78 -3.39 -7.55 18.96
C ILE A 78 -3.58 -6.69 20.21
N VAL A 79 -4.75 -6.82 20.80
CA VAL A 79 -4.89 -6.79 22.25
C VAL A 79 -4.93 -8.23 22.71
#